data_AF-A0A7S2DFQ9-F1
#
_entry.id   AF-A0A7S2DFQ9-F1
#
_cell.length_a   1.000
_cell.length_b   1.000
_cell.length_c   1.000
_cell.angle_alpha   90.00
_cell.angle_beta   90.00
_cell.angle_gamma   90.00
#
_symmetry.space_group_name_H-M   'P 1'
#
loop_
_entity.id
_entity.type
_entity.pdbx_description
1 polymer ?
#
loop_
_entity_poly.entity_id
_entity_poly.type
_entity_poly.pdbx_seq_one_letter_code
_entity_poly.pdbx_strand_id
1 'polypeptide(L)'
;GGGDKGGMQALINMIKATKNPIICICNDRGDSQVRQLAPHCFDIKFRKPENVAVAKRVKAILQGEGRTVDQHAVEATVDACGHDIRQVLNHVQFFGSSRGKNEKDTQVA
;
A
#
# COMPACT_ATOMS: atom_id res chain seq x y z
N GLY A 1 -3.29 26.72 12.68
CA GLY A 1 -2.66 25.93 11.61
C GLY A 1 -2.20 26.87 10.51
N GLY A 2 -0.89 27.01 10.32
CA GLY A 2 -0.32 27.95 9.36
C GLY A 2 1.02 27.51 8.74
N GLY A 3 1.44 26.26 8.96
CA GLY A 3 2.77 25.78 8.58
C GLY A 3 3.05 25.77 7.08
N ASP A 4 2.03 25.51 6.25
CA ASP A 4 2.22 25.30 4.81
C ASP A 4 1.81 26.49 3.95
N LYS A 5 1.41 27.62 4.57
CA LYS A 5 1.04 28.83 3.83
C LYS A 5 2.27 29.38 3.11
N GLY A 6 2.39 29.07 1.81
CA GLY A 6 3.50 29.46 0.93
C GLY A 6 4.42 28.32 0.52
N GLY A 7 4.45 27.20 1.26
CA GLY A 7 5.29 26.04 0.93
C GLY A 7 4.95 25.44 -0.44
N MET A 8 3.66 25.40 -0.78
CA MET A 8 3.21 24.89 -2.09
C MET A 8 3.70 25.75 -3.26
N GLN A 9 3.65 27.08 -3.13
CA GLN A 9 4.14 27.98 -4.17
C GLN A 9 5.65 27.88 -4.35
N ALA A 10 6.40 27.74 -3.24
CA ALA A 10 7.84 27.51 -3.29
C ALA A 10 8.19 26.19 -3.98
N LEU A 11 7.44 25.11 -3.69
CA LEU A 11 7.61 23.81 -4.35
C LEU A 11 7.32 23.90 -5.86
N ILE A 12 6.24 24.57 -6.27
CA ILE A 12 5.91 24.78 -7.69
C ILE A 12 7.03 25.54 -8.39
N ASN A 13 7.57 26.59 -7.76
CA ASN A 13 8.68 27.35 -8.32
C ASN A 13 9.95 26.49 -8.47
N MET A 14 10.21 25.61 -7.49
CA MET A 14 11.31 24.65 -7.55
C MET A 14 11.14 23.66 -8.71
N ILE A 15 9.95 23.09 -8.89
CA ILE A 15 9.64 22.16 -9.99
C ILE A 15 9.91 22.80 -11.36
N LYS A 16 9.58 24.09 -11.52
CA LYS A 16 9.79 24.81 -12.79
C LYS A 16 11.28 25.11 -13.08
N ALA A 17 12.11 25.25 -12.06
CA ALA A 17 13.49 25.69 -12.20
C ALA A 17 14.53 24.57 -12.10
N THR A 18 14.21 23.48 -11.39
CA THR A 18 15.14 22.39 -11.12
C THR A 18 15.51 21.63 -12.40
N LYS A 19 16.76 21.16 -12.46
CA LYS A 19 17.21 20.16 -13.45
C LYS A 19 17.18 18.73 -12.89
N ASN A 20 16.94 18.59 -11.58
CA ASN A 20 16.82 17.30 -10.91
C ASN A 20 15.35 16.88 -10.86
N PRO A 21 15.02 15.62 -11.20
CA PRO A 21 13.64 15.14 -11.19
C PRO A 21 13.08 15.14 -9.77
N ILE A 22 11.86 15.67 -9.61
CA ILE A 22 11.13 15.67 -8.34
C ILE A 22 9.97 14.67 -8.45
N ILE A 23 9.88 13.76 -7.47
CA ILE A 23 8.78 12.79 -7.36
C ILE A 23 7.90 13.20 -6.18
N CYS A 24 6.68 13.63 -6.47
CA CYS A 24 5.68 13.95 -5.46
C CYS A 24 4.72 12.78 -5.28
N ILE A 25 4.55 12.31 -4.04
CA ILE A 25 3.62 11.24 -3.69
C ILE A 25 2.50 11.83 -2.84
N CYS A 26 1.25 11.55 -3.22
CA CYS A 26 0.07 12.00 -2.49
C CYS A 26 -0.96 10.87 -2.43
N ASN A 27 -1.76 10.86 -1.35
CA ASN A 27 -2.81 9.85 -1.16
C ASN A 27 -4.12 10.24 -1.85
N ASP A 28 -4.43 11.54 -1.90
CA ASP A 28 -5.65 12.05 -2.50
C ASP A 28 -5.34 13.21 -3.47
N ARG A 29 -5.75 13.03 -4.72
CA ARG A 29 -5.64 14.05 -5.76
C ARG A 29 -6.65 15.19 -5.58
N GLY A 30 -7.74 14.94 -4.86
CA GLY A 30 -8.80 15.91 -4.56
C GLY A 30 -8.39 16.95 -3.51
N ASP A 31 -7.31 16.69 -2.76
CA ASP A 31 -6.80 17.61 -1.75
C ASP A 31 -6.48 18.99 -2.34
N SER A 32 -6.82 20.04 -1.59
CA SER A 32 -6.72 21.43 -2.05
C SER A 32 -5.30 21.87 -2.42
N GLN A 33 -4.28 21.32 -1.74
CA GLN A 33 -2.88 21.60 -2.02
C GLN A 33 -2.40 20.78 -3.23
N VAL A 34 -2.78 19.51 -3.30
CA VAL A 34 -2.44 18.62 -4.42
C VAL A 34 -3.06 19.11 -5.74
N ARG A 35 -4.30 19.62 -5.71
CA ARG A 35 -4.97 20.20 -6.88
C ARG A 35 -4.22 21.40 -7.48
N GLN A 36 -3.50 22.17 -6.66
CA GLN A 36 -2.67 23.29 -7.11
C GLN A 36 -1.35 22.80 -7.72
N LEU A 37 -0.79 21.71 -7.17
CA LEU A 37 0.47 21.12 -7.64
C LEU A 37 0.31 20.32 -8.94
N ALA A 38 -0.79 19.56 -9.06
CA ALA A 38 -1.01 18.58 -10.12
C ALA A 38 -0.81 19.10 -11.56
N PRO A 39 -1.20 20.34 -11.93
CA PRO A 39 -0.95 20.87 -13.27
C PRO A 39 0.53 21.06 -13.63
N HIS A 40 1.42 21.02 -12.65
CA HIS A 40 2.87 21.20 -12.83
C HIS A 40 3.66 19.88 -12.81
N CYS A 41 2.98 18.74 -12.67
CA CYS A 41 3.59 17.43 -12.56
C CYS A 41 3.05 16.48 -13.64
N PHE A 42 3.81 15.44 -13.96
CA PHE A 42 3.28 14.28 -14.68
C PHE A 42 2.43 13.43 -13.72
N ASP A 43 1.14 13.26 -14.02
CA ASP A 43 0.15 12.62 -13.14
C ASP A 43 0.12 11.10 -13.35
N ILE A 44 0.66 10.34 -12.39
CA ILE A 44 0.60 8.87 -12.36
C ILE A 44 -0.38 8.45 -11.27
N LYS A 45 -1.48 7.82 -11.68
CA LYS A 45 -2.54 7.37 -10.78
C LYS A 45 -2.34 5.91 -10.38
N PHE A 46 -2.11 5.68 -9.09
CA PHE A 46 -2.16 4.35 -8.50
C PHE A 46 -3.61 4.00 -8.17
N ARG A 47 -4.03 2.79 -8.56
CA ARG A 47 -5.31 2.22 -8.16
C ARG A 47 -5.05 1.10 -7.17
N LYS A 48 -6.07 0.78 -6.38
CA LYS A 48 -6.02 -0.42 -5.54
C LYS A 48 -5.76 -1.64 -6.44
N PRO A 49 -4.79 -2.49 -6.09
CA PRO A 49 -4.53 -3.72 -6.83
C PRO A 49 -5.74 -4.67 -6.71
N GLU A 50 -5.90 -5.51 -7.72
CA GLU A 50 -6.92 -6.57 -7.70
C GLU A 50 -6.62 -7.58 -6.59
N ASN A 51 -7.66 -8.05 -5.89
CA ASN A 51 -7.52 -9.01 -4.79
C ASN A 51 -6.69 -10.23 -5.22
N VAL A 52 -7.06 -10.86 -6.33
CA VAL A 52 -6.38 -12.07 -6.86
C VAL A 52 -4.87 -11.83 -7.06
N ALA A 53 -4.48 -10.66 -7.55
CA ALA A 53 -3.08 -10.31 -7.75
C ALA A 53 -2.32 -10.15 -6.43
N VAL A 54 -2.94 -9.51 -5.43
CA VAL A 54 -2.36 -9.37 -4.08
C VAL A 54 -2.25 -10.73 -3.42
N ALA A 55 -3.31 -11.53 -3.44
CA ALA A 55 -3.34 -12.84 -2.80
C ALA A 55 -2.28 -13.78 -3.39
N LYS A 56 -2.13 -13.81 -4.72
CA LYS A 56 -1.07 -14.56 -5.40
C LYS A 56 0.32 -14.12 -4.93
N ARG A 57 0.56 -12.81 -4.78
CA ARG A 57 1.84 -12.28 -4.30
C ARG A 57 2.10 -12.65 -2.85
N VAL A 58 1.11 -12.54 -1.98
CA VAL A 58 1.22 -12.87 -0.55
C VAL A 58 1.46 -14.36 -0.35
N LYS A 59 0.77 -15.23 -1.10
CA LYS A 59 1.03 -16.67 -1.10
C LYS A 59 2.47 -17.00 -1.49
N ALA A 60 3.00 -16.35 -2.53
CA ALA A 60 4.39 -16.54 -2.95
C ALA A 60 5.40 -16.11 -1.87
N ILE A 61 5.11 -15.03 -1.13
CA ILE A 61 5.94 -14.58 0.00
C ILE A 61 5.93 -15.65 1.10
N LEU A 62 4.74 -16.11 1.52
CA LEU A 62 4.60 -17.11 2.57
C LEU A 62 5.26 -18.45 2.21
N GLN A 63 5.16 -18.88 0.95
CA GLN A 63 5.86 -20.06 0.45
C GLN A 63 7.39 -19.89 0.52
N GLY A 64 7.90 -18.70 0.21
CA GLY A 64 9.32 -18.38 0.39
C GLY A 64 9.78 -18.40 1.85
N GLU A 65 8.85 -18.20 2.79
CA GLU A 65 9.07 -18.32 4.24
C GLU A 65 8.82 -19.74 4.78
N GLY A 66 8.57 -20.72 3.90
CA GLY A 66 8.29 -22.11 4.28
C GLY A 66 6.89 -22.36 4.83
N ARG A 67 5.97 -21.41 4.66
CA ARG A 67 4.56 -21.52 5.07
C ARG A 67 3.70 -21.90 3.87
N THR A 68 2.91 -22.95 4.02
CA THR A 68 1.91 -23.33 3.01
C THR A 68 0.56 -22.79 3.44
N VAL A 69 -0.10 -22.04 2.56
CA VAL A 69 -1.43 -21.45 2.79
C VAL A 69 -2.33 -21.71 1.60
N ASP A 70 -3.63 -21.89 1.89
CA ASP A 70 -4.66 -22.01 0.87
C ASP A 70 -4.89 -20.67 0.16
N GLN A 71 -5.23 -20.72 -1.13
CA GLN A 71 -5.42 -19.52 -1.93
C GLN A 71 -6.66 -18.72 -1.48
N HIS A 72 -7.78 -19.39 -1.19
CA HIS A 72 -9.02 -18.71 -0.79
C HIS A 72 -8.89 -18.04 0.58
N ALA A 73 -8.15 -18.67 1.49
CA ALA A 73 -7.83 -18.07 2.79
C ALA A 73 -7.05 -16.75 2.68
N VAL A 74 -6.09 -16.68 1.74
CA VAL A 74 -5.32 -15.45 1.50
C VAL A 74 -6.21 -14.39 0.86
N GLU A 75 -7.07 -14.75 -0.09
CA GLU A 75 -8.03 -13.83 -0.72
C GLU A 75 -9.00 -13.22 0.29
N ALA A 76 -9.53 -14.03 1.22
CA ALA A 76 -10.37 -13.56 2.31
C ALA A 76 -9.62 -12.57 3.23
N THR A 77 -8.34 -12.85 3.52
CA THR A 77 -7.49 -11.95 4.31
C THR A 77 -7.27 -10.61 3.59
N VAL A 78 -7.06 -10.65 2.27
CA VAL A 78 -6.88 -9.44 1.44
C VAL A 78 -8.14 -8.58 1.43
N ASP A 79 -9.31 -9.20 1.31
CA ASP A 79 -10.60 -8.50 1.38
C ASP A 79 -10.82 -7.85 2.75
N ALA A 80 -10.56 -8.59 3.83
CA ALA A 80 -10.65 -8.08 5.20
C ALA A 80 -9.71 -6.89 5.46
N CYS A 81 -8.57 -6.83 4.76
CA CYS A 81 -7.60 -5.74 4.83
C CYS A 81 -7.89 -4.59 3.83
N GLY A 82 -9.06 -4.57 3.18
CA GLY A 82 -9.44 -3.48 2.29
C GLY A 82 -8.53 -3.31 1.07
N HIS A 83 -7.87 -4.40 0.64
CA HIS A 83 -6.90 -4.45 -0.45
C HIS A 83 -5.61 -3.63 -0.20
N ASP A 84 -5.27 -3.35 1.07
CA ASP A 84 -3.98 -2.72 1.44
C ASP A 84 -2.90 -3.80 1.64
N ILE A 85 -1.91 -3.82 0.73
CA ILE A 85 -0.83 -4.83 0.75
C ILE A 85 -0.05 -4.79 2.07
N ARG A 86 0.22 -3.60 2.63
CA ARG A 86 0.98 -3.47 3.87
C ARG A 86 0.19 -4.05 5.03
N GLN A 87 -1.11 -3.74 5.09
CA GLN A 87 -2.00 -4.29 6.12
C GLN A 87 -2.09 -5.82 6.02
N VAL A 88 -2.20 -6.38 4.81
CA VAL A 88 -2.21 -7.83 4.60
C VAL A 88 -0.92 -8.47 5.10
N LEU A 89 0.24 -7.91 4.73
CA LEU A 89 1.55 -8.41 5.18
C LEU A 89 1.67 -8.36 6.71
N ASN A 90 1.25 -7.26 7.33
CA ASN A 90 1.24 -7.13 8.79
C ASN A 90 0.31 -8.17 9.44
N HIS A 91 -0.86 -8.42 8.84
CA HIS A 91 -1.83 -9.39 9.31
C HIS A 91 -1.23 -10.81 9.27
N VAL A 92 -0.73 -11.26 8.12
CA VAL A 92 -0.15 -12.61 8.00
C VAL A 92 1.12 -12.79 8.85
N GLN A 93 1.88 -11.72 9.07
CA GLN A 93 3.03 -11.75 9.98
C GLN A 93 2.58 -11.94 11.43
N PHE A 94 1.58 -11.20 11.90
CA PHE A 94 1.09 -11.30 13.27
C PHE A 94 0.43 -12.64 13.55
N PHE A 95 -0.53 -13.05 12.71
CA PHE A 95 -1.31 -14.27 12.93
C PHE A 95 -0.52 -15.55 12.58
N GLY A 96 0.42 -15.48 11.64
CA GLY A 96 1.29 -16.61 11.30
C GLY A 96 2.48 -16.79 12.24
N SER A 97 2.75 -15.85 13.16
CA SER A 97 3.82 -15.96 14.18
C SER A 97 3.34 -16.60 15.48
N SER A 98 2.07 -17.00 15.57
CA SER A 98 1.51 -17.77 16.68
C SER A 98 2.09 -19.18 16.71
N ARG A 99 3.34 -19.31 17.15
CA ARG A 99 4.00 -20.59 17.43
C ARG A 99 3.52 -21.11 18.78
N GLY A 100 2.22 -21.38 18.87
CA GLY A 100 1.68 -22.26 19.88
C GLY A 100 1.93 -23.69 19.41
N LYS A 101 2.71 -24.45 20.17
CA LYS A 101 2.60 -25.91 20.14
C LYS A 101 1.13 -26.24 20.37
N ASN A 102 0.40 -26.59 19.33
CA ASN A 102 -0.70 -27.53 19.35
C ASN A 102 -1.04 -27.92 17.92
N GLU A 103 -0.83 -29.20 17.64
CA GLU A 103 -1.40 -29.91 16.50
C GLU A 103 -2.91 -29.70 16.41
N LYS A 104 -3.38 -29.73 15.16
CA LYS A 104 -4.76 -29.84 14.64
C LYS A 104 -5.43 -28.53 14.26
N ASP A 105 -5.50 -28.37 12.93
CA ASP A 105 -6.54 -27.68 12.17
C ASP A 105 -6.86 -26.24 12.58
N THR A 106 -5.98 -25.30 12.21
CA THR A 106 -6.46 -23.94 11.94
C THR A 106 -7.03 -23.92 10.53
N GLN A 107 -8.28 -24.37 10.41
CA GLN A 107 -9.14 -23.97 9.30
C GLN A 107 -9.23 -22.44 9.33
N VAL A 108 -8.71 -21.84 8.28
CA VAL A 108 -9.03 -20.48 7.88
C VAL A 108 -10.48 -20.54 7.37
N ALA A 109 -11.40 -20.11 8.23
CA ALA A 109 -12.77 -19.75 7.85
C ALA A 109 -12.78 -18.31 7.33
#